data_AF-A0A0N7BVA5-F1
#
_entry.id   AF-A0A0N7BVA5-F1
#
_cell.length_a   1.000
_cell.length_b   1.000
_cell.length_c   1.000
_cell.angle_alpha   90.00
_cell.angle_beta   90.00
_cell.angle_gamma   90.00
#
_symmetry.space_group_name_H-M   'P 1'
#
loop_
_entity.id
_entity.type
_entity.pdbx_description
1 polymer ?
#
loop_
_entity_poly.entity_id
_entity_poly.type
_entity_poly.pdbx_seq_one_letter_code
_entity_poly.pdbx_strand_id
1 'polypeptide(L)'
;MESKKKILRSVLLIALGSSILAFGSYNFNYQNNVTEGGVLGLLLLVKNVFDVSPSITNLIIDFSLFAIGSKFFGKKFLACSLFATFCFSVSYRFWESIGFLTPNFTNNMLVASVLAGIGVGVGAGIVLRGGGASGGDDVIALLGNKFTPLKVQHVYMLTDAIVLLMSLVYLDFKQIFFSIIAVCISGKLISVIYEYKNDGIDTKDENKEAEVLEKNGSLTV
;
A
#
# COMPACT_ATOMS: atom_id res chain seq x y z
N MET A 1 -26.43 15.66 -0.96
CA MET A 1 -25.77 15.21 -2.22
C MET A 1 -24.26 15.10 -2.10
N GLU A 2 -23.60 15.99 -1.35
CA GLU A 2 -22.14 16.06 -1.25
C GLU A 2 -21.48 14.82 -0.62
N SER A 3 -22.15 14.19 0.36
CA SER A 3 -21.67 12.95 0.99
C SER A 3 -21.63 11.74 0.03
N LYS A 4 -22.66 11.59 -0.83
CA LYS A 4 -22.70 10.52 -1.85
C LYS A 4 -21.58 10.67 -2.88
N LYS A 5 -21.30 11.90 -3.32
CA LYS A 5 -20.21 12.19 -4.28
C LYS A 5 -18.83 11.86 -3.71
N LYS A 6 -18.60 12.13 -2.42
CA LYS A 6 -17.35 11.76 -1.73
C LYS A 6 -17.19 10.24 -1.61
N ILE A 7 -18.25 9.51 -1.26
CA ILE A 7 -18.23 8.04 -1.16
C ILE A 7 -17.97 7.42 -2.53
N LEU A 8 -18.68 7.86 -3.57
CA LEU A 8 -18.49 7.35 -4.93
C LEU A 8 -17.06 7.57 -5.43
N ARG A 9 -16.47 8.73 -5.15
CA ARG A 9 -15.06 9.01 -5.47
C ARG A 9 -14.11 8.06 -4.74
N SER A 10 -14.32 7.81 -3.45
CA SER A 10 -13.50 6.84 -2.70
C SER A 10 -13.59 5.44 -3.30
N VAL A 11 -14.79 4.97 -3.62
CA VAL A 11 -15.02 3.64 -4.21
C VAL A 11 -14.33 3.51 -5.57
N LEU A 12 -14.46 4.52 -6.44
CA LEU A 12 -13.80 4.52 -7.75
C LEU A 12 -12.27 4.54 -7.64
N LEU A 13 -11.72 5.34 -6.71
CA LEU A 13 -10.28 5.35 -6.46
C LEU A 13 -9.81 3.98 -5.98
N ILE A 14 -10.51 3.38 -5.01
CA ILE A 14 -10.15 2.05 -4.49
C ILE A 14 -10.20 1.00 -5.60
N ALA A 15 -11.25 0.99 -6.42
CA ALA A 15 -11.37 0.03 -7.51
C ALA A 15 -10.25 0.18 -8.56
N LEU A 16 -9.93 1.42 -8.96
CA LEU A 16 -8.83 1.71 -9.88
C LEU A 16 -7.47 1.36 -9.28
N GLY A 17 -7.19 1.82 -8.07
CA GLY A 17 -5.94 1.54 -7.37
C GLY A 17 -5.72 0.04 -7.18
N SER A 18 -6.75 -0.70 -6.77
CA SER A 18 -6.68 -2.16 -6.59
C SER A 18 -6.43 -2.89 -7.91
N SER A 19 -6.96 -2.37 -9.02
CA SER A 19 -6.75 -2.97 -10.34
C SER A 19 -5.34 -2.72 -10.88
N ILE A 20 -4.79 -1.52 -10.65
CA ILE A 20 -3.40 -1.18 -10.98
C ILE A 20 -2.43 -2.00 -10.12
N LEU A 21 -2.74 -2.12 -8.82
CA LEU A 21 -1.98 -2.94 -7.87
C LEU A 21 -1.95 -4.40 -8.33
N ALA A 22 -3.12 -4.99 -8.65
CA ALA A 22 -3.21 -6.35 -9.14
C ALA A 22 -2.44 -6.58 -10.44
N PHE A 23 -2.49 -5.62 -11.37
CA PHE A 23 -1.72 -5.68 -12.60
C PHE A 23 -0.22 -5.71 -12.31
N GLY A 24 0.27 -4.81 -11.45
CA GLY A 24 1.69 -4.72 -11.08
C GLY A 24 2.19 -5.96 -10.35
N SER A 25 1.42 -6.43 -9.37
CA SER A 25 1.77 -7.62 -8.58
C SER A 25 1.78 -8.90 -9.42
N TYR A 26 0.88 -9.06 -10.40
CA TYR A 26 0.87 -10.26 -11.24
C TYR A 26 1.88 -10.19 -12.40
N ASN A 27 1.87 -9.12 -13.20
CA ASN A 27 2.67 -9.03 -14.43
C ASN A 27 4.14 -8.71 -14.15
N PHE A 28 4.47 -8.01 -13.06
CA PHE A 28 5.86 -7.69 -12.75
C PHE A 28 6.41 -8.51 -11.58
N ASN A 29 5.74 -8.52 -10.42
CA ASN A 29 6.26 -9.25 -9.25
C ASN A 29 6.22 -10.76 -9.45
N TYR A 30 5.02 -11.34 -9.65
CA TYR A 30 4.86 -12.78 -9.78
C TYR A 30 5.60 -13.35 -11.00
N GLN A 31 5.53 -12.69 -12.16
CA GLN A 31 6.20 -13.16 -13.38
C GLN A 31 7.75 -13.16 -13.27
N ASN A 32 8.34 -12.23 -12.52
CA ASN A 32 9.81 -12.04 -12.47
C ASN A 32 10.43 -12.42 -11.13
N ASN A 33 9.68 -13.08 -10.23
CA ASN A 33 10.10 -13.43 -8.87
C ASN A 33 10.65 -12.23 -8.07
N VAL A 34 10.11 -11.04 -8.33
CA VAL A 34 10.38 -9.88 -7.47
C VAL A 34 9.47 -10.02 -6.26
N THR A 35 10.08 -10.17 -5.09
CA THR A 35 9.35 -10.41 -3.86
C THR A 35 8.88 -9.08 -3.28
N GLU A 36 7.61 -8.99 -2.94
CA GLU A 36 7.09 -7.87 -2.15
C GLU A 36 7.55 -8.03 -0.69
N GLY A 37 7.98 -6.93 -0.06
CA GLY A 37 8.30 -6.90 1.36
C GLY A 37 7.07 -7.04 2.26
N GLY A 38 7.25 -6.83 3.56
CA GLY A 38 6.13 -6.66 4.49
C GLY A 38 5.37 -7.96 4.78
N VAL A 39 4.03 -7.89 4.80
CA VAL A 39 3.20 -9.05 5.17
C VAL A 39 3.39 -10.22 4.19
N LEU A 40 3.53 -9.96 2.88
CA LEU A 40 3.75 -11.00 1.87
C LEU A 40 5.11 -11.70 2.00
N GLY A 41 6.20 -10.97 2.24
CA GLY A 41 7.49 -11.58 2.51
C GLY A 41 7.49 -12.39 3.82
N LEU A 42 6.77 -11.92 4.85
CA LEU A 42 6.60 -12.64 6.12
C LEU A 42 5.86 -13.96 5.91
N LEU A 43 4.86 -13.98 5.04
CA LEU A 43 4.10 -15.18 4.70
C LEU A 43 4.94 -16.23 3.99
N LEU A 44 5.83 -15.82 3.10
CA LEU A 44 6.77 -16.73 2.44
C LEU A 44 7.77 -17.32 3.43
N LEU A 45 8.23 -16.54 4.41
CA LEU A 45 9.04 -17.05 5.51
C LEU A 45 8.25 -18.08 6.33
N VAL A 46 7.03 -17.76 6.74
CA VAL A 46 6.19 -18.68 7.53
C VAL A 46 5.91 -19.97 6.75
N LYS A 47 5.65 -19.89 5.45
CA LYS A 47 5.51 -21.07 4.60
C LYS A 47 6.78 -21.92 4.60
N ASN A 48 7.95 -21.31 4.42
CA ASN A 48 9.19 -22.07 4.33
C ASN A 48 9.64 -22.67 5.67
N VAL A 49 9.27 -22.06 6.81
CA VAL A 49 9.66 -22.54 8.14
C VAL A 49 8.62 -23.50 8.75
N PHE A 50 7.33 -23.22 8.57
CA PHE A 50 6.23 -23.93 9.22
C PHE A 50 5.34 -24.73 8.25
N ASP A 51 5.60 -24.69 6.95
CA ASP A 51 4.83 -25.32 5.86
C ASP A 51 3.33 -24.95 5.85
N VAL A 52 3.00 -23.77 6.40
CA VAL A 52 1.64 -23.25 6.40
C VAL A 52 1.37 -22.49 5.10
N SER A 53 0.22 -22.75 4.48
CA SER A 53 -0.17 -22.06 3.25
C SER A 53 -0.27 -20.54 3.43
N PRO A 54 0.45 -19.75 2.60
CA PRO A 54 0.38 -18.28 2.62
C PRO A 54 -1.04 -17.75 2.48
N SER A 55 -1.92 -18.43 1.75
CA SER A 55 -3.29 -17.96 1.54
C SER A 55 -4.09 -17.89 2.85
N ILE A 56 -3.91 -18.88 3.74
CA ILE A 56 -4.61 -18.93 5.02
C ILE A 56 -3.99 -17.93 5.99
N THR A 57 -2.65 -17.94 6.08
CA THR A 57 -1.93 -17.03 6.98
C THR A 57 -2.14 -15.56 6.59
N ASN A 58 -2.22 -15.25 5.29
CA ASN A 58 -2.48 -13.89 4.81
C ASN A 58 -3.87 -13.41 5.24
N LEU A 59 -4.90 -14.24 5.02
CA LEU A 59 -6.26 -13.89 5.44
C LEU A 59 -6.33 -13.62 6.94
N ILE A 60 -5.71 -14.46 7.77
CA ILE A 60 -5.72 -14.26 9.22
C ILE A 60 -5.01 -12.95 9.60
N ILE A 61 -3.82 -12.69 9.05
CA ILE A 61 -3.03 -11.50 9.36
C ILE A 61 -3.75 -10.23 8.87
N ASP A 62 -4.19 -10.19 7.62
CA ASP A 62 -4.86 -9.04 7.02
C ASP A 62 -6.16 -8.71 7.76
N PHE A 63 -7.02 -9.70 8.03
CA PHE A 63 -8.25 -9.45 8.78
C PHE A 63 -7.98 -8.98 10.21
N SER A 64 -6.95 -9.52 10.87
CA SER A 64 -6.56 -9.09 12.21
C SER A 64 -6.06 -7.64 12.20
N LEU A 65 -5.22 -7.28 11.23
CA LEU A 65 -4.72 -5.92 11.06
C LEU A 65 -5.85 -4.97 10.69
N PHE A 66 -6.76 -5.34 9.80
CA PHE A 66 -7.95 -4.55 9.48
C PHE A 66 -8.84 -4.31 10.71
N ALA A 67 -9.03 -5.32 11.57
CA ALA A 67 -9.76 -5.16 12.81
C ALA A 67 -9.08 -4.13 13.73
N ILE A 68 -7.76 -4.22 13.90
CA ILE A 68 -6.98 -3.26 14.69
C ILE A 68 -7.07 -1.86 14.07
N GLY A 69 -6.81 -1.73 12.76
CA GLY A 69 -6.90 -0.47 12.02
C GLY A 69 -8.29 0.17 12.11
N SER A 70 -9.37 -0.63 12.09
CA SER A 70 -10.74 -0.14 12.23
C SER A 70 -11.01 0.56 13.57
N LYS A 71 -10.29 0.16 14.64
CA LYS A 71 -10.36 0.81 15.95
C LYS A 71 -9.81 2.24 15.90
N PHE A 72 -8.86 2.50 15.01
CA PHE A 72 -8.15 3.78 14.90
C PHE A 72 -8.66 4.70 13.79
N PHE A 73 -9.11 4.12 12.67
CA PHE A 73 -9.57 4.87 11.48
C PHE A 73 -11.09 4.74 11.24
N GLY A 74 -11.79 3.97 12.09
CA GLY A 74 -13.23 3.82 12.09
C GLY A 74 -13.77 2.73 11.14
N LYS A 75 -15.09 2.48 11.23
CA LYS A 75 -15.78 1.44 10.44
C LYS A 75 -15.75 1.69 8.93
N LYS A 76 -15.63 2.96 8.51
CA LYS A 76 -15.53 3.30 7.09
C LYS A 76 -14.23 2.79 6.47
N PHE A 77 -13.12 2.89 7.20
CA PHE A 77 -11.84 2.33 6.76
C PHE A 77 -11.96 0.82 6.54
N LEU A 78 -12.52 0.09 7.52
CA LEU A 78 -12.74 -1.35 7.40
C LEU A 78 -13.54 -1.73 6.15
N ALA A 79 -14.66 -1.05 5.89
CA ALA A 79 -15.48 -1.31 4.70
C ALA A 79 -14.73 -0.99 3.40
N CYS A 80 -13.97 0.11 3.36
CA CYS A 80 -13.14 0.48 2.23
C CYS A 80 -11.99 -0.52 1.99
N SER A 81 -11.35 -1.01 3.04
CA SER A 81 -10.26 -2.01 2.94
C SER A 81 -10.79 -3.36 2.47
N LEU A 82 -11.89 -3.85 3.04
CA LEU A 82 -12.53 -5.08 2.56
C LEU A 82 -12.95 -4.97 1.09
N PHE A 83 -13.46 -3.80 0.68
CA PHE A 83 -13.78 -3.55 -0.71
C PHE A 83 -12.52 -3.51 -1.60
N ALA A 84 -11.42 -2.92 -1.12
CA ALA A 84 -10.14 -2.89 -1.82
C ALA A 84 -9.58 -4.31 -2.02
N THR A 85 -9.53 -5.12 -0.97
CA THR A 85 -9.07 -6.51 -1.02
C THR A 85 -9.95 -7.35 -1.96
N PHE A 86 -11.27 -7.14 -1.95
CA PHE A 86 -12.17 -7.80 -2.90
C PHE A 86 -11.88 -7.39 -4.35
N CYS A 87 -11.77 -6.09 -4.63
CA CYS A 87 -11.42 -5.59 -5.96
C CYS A 87 -10.06 -6.09 -6.43
N PHE A 88 -9.05 -6.09 -5.55
CA PHE A 88 -7.72 -6.61 -5.84
C PHE A 88 -7.80 -8.10 -6.19
N SER A 89 -8.49 -8.91 -5.38
CA SER A 89 -8.62 -10.35 -5.61
C SER A 89 -9.31 -10.67 -6.93
N VAL A 90 -10.41 -9.97 -7.26
CA VAL A 90 -11.11 -10.15 -8.55
C VAL A 90 -10.22 -9.74 -9.71
N SER A 91 -9.57 -8.59 -9.65
CA SER A 91 -8.66 -8.11 -10.69
C SER A 91 -7.45 -9.02 -10.84
N TYR A 92 -6.89 -9.54 -9.75
CA TYR A 92 -5.77 -10.47 -9.76
C TYR A 92 -6.17 -11.79 -10.42
N ARG A 93 -7.33 -12.36 -10.06
CA ARG A 93 -7.87 -13.58 -10.67
C ARG A 93 -8.16 -13.38 -12.15
N PHE A 94 -8.59 -12.19 -12.56
CA PHE A 94 -8.76 -11.85 -13.96
C PHE A 94 -7.42 -11.93 -14.71
N TRP A 95 -6.35 -11.32 -14.20
CA TRP A 95 -5.01 -11.40 -14.78
C TRP A 95 -4.47 -12.85 -14.78
N GLU A 96 -4.73 -13.62 -13.73
CA GLU A 96 -4.38 -15.03 -13.66
C GLU A 96 -5.04 -15.85 -14.78
N SER A 97 -6.31 -15.56 -15.10
CA SER A 97 -7.06 -16.29 -16.12
C SER A 97 -6.64 -15.92 -17.56
N ILE A 98 -6.21 -14.69 -17.81
CA ILE A 98 -5.82 -14.24 -19.16
C ILE A 98 -4.32 -14.43 -19.44
N GLY A 99 -3.52 -14.62 -18.38
CA GLY A 99 -2.08 -14.77 -18.47
C GLY A 99 -1.32 -13.43 -18.44
N PHE A 100 -0.03 -13.50 -18.70
CA PHE A 100 0.84 -12.33 -18.65
C PHE A 100 0.65 -11.45 -19.90
N LEU A 101 0.33 -10.18 -19.69
CA LEU A 101 0.32 -9.18 -20.76
C LEU A 101 1.72 -8.66 -21.08
N THR A 102 2.63 -8.76 -20.12
CA THR A 102 3.99 -8.22 -20.25
C THR A 102 4.98 -9.28 -20.68
N PRO A 103 6.00 -8.89 -21.47
CA PRO A 103 7.11 -9.79 -21.76
C PRO A 103 7.83 -10.15 -20.47
N ASN A 104 8.41 -11.35 -20.44
CA ASN A 104 9.18 -11.80 -19.29
C ASN A 104 10.49 -11.00 -19.21
N PHE A 105 10.70 -10.31 -18.09
CA PHE A 105 11.87 -9.45 -17.83
C PHE A 105 12.94 -10.16 -16.98
N THR A 106 12.96 -11.50 -16.90
CA THR A 106 13.95 -12.26 -16.10
C THR A 106 15.40 -11.91 -16.49
N ASN A 107 15.66 -11.62 -17.76
CA ASN A 107 16.99 -11.18 -18.23
C ASN A 107 17.32 -9.72 -17.89
N ASN A 108 16.32 -8.93 -17.49
CA ASN A 108 16.47 -7.52 -17.12
C ASN A 108 15.68 -7.21 -15.84
N MET A 109 16.05 -7.88 -14.74
CA MET A 109 15.38 -7.76 -13.44
C MET A 109 15.32 -6.32 -12.91
N LEU A 110 16.23 -5.44 -13.33
CA LEU A 110 16.17 -4.02 -12.97
C LEU A 110 14.89 -3.37 -13.50
N VAL A 111 14.58 -3.58 -14.78
CA VAL A 111 13.35 -3.07 -15.40
C VAL A 111 12.13 -3.70 -14.73
N ALA A 112 12.16 -5.00 -14.46
CA ALA A 112 11.09 -5.71 -13.76
C ALA A 112 10.80 -5.08 -12.39
N SER A 113 11.85 -4.80 -11.61
CA SER A 113 11.75 -4.25 -10.25
C SER A 113 11.23 -2.81 -10.24
N VAL A 114 11.67 -1.99 -11.21
CA VAL A 114 11.18 -0.62 -11.35
C VAL A 114 9.69 -0.62 -11.72
N LEU A 115 9.29 -1.43 -12.70
CA LEU A 115 7.89 -1.51 -13.11
C LEU A 115 6.99 -2.10 -12.02
N ALA A 116 7.48 -3.11 -11.29
CA ALA A 116 6.82 -3.65 -10.10
C ALA A 116 6.62 -2.57 -9.05
N GLY A 117 7.68 -1.85 -8.67
CA GLY A 117 7.62 -0.78 -7.69
C GLY A 117 6.65 0.34 -8.10
N ILE A 118 6.62 0.68 -9.39
CA ILE A 118 5.66 1.67 -9.93
C ILE A 118 4.22 1.15 -9.84
N GLY A 119 3.96 -0.07 -10.32
CA GLY A 119 2.61 -0.66 -10.31
C GLY A 119 2.05 -0.79 -8.90
N VAL A 120 2.84 -1.34 -7.97
CA VAL A 120 2.47 -1.48 -6.57
C VAL A 120 2.32 -0.12 -5.91
N GLY A 121 3.30 0.77 -6.08
CA GLY A 121 3.31 2.07 -5.41
C GLY A 121 2.15 2.97 -5.84
N VAL A 122 1.85 2.99 -7.14
CA VAL A 122 0.71 3.74 -7.69
C VAL A 122 -0.60 3.12 -7.23
N GLY A 123 -0.74 1.80 -7.33
CA GLY A 123 -1.95 1.09 -6.94
C GLY A 123 -2.29 1.27 -5.45
N ALA A 124 -1.36 0.91 -4.57
CA ALA A 124 -1.53 1.04 -3.12
C ALA A 124 -1.73 2.49 -2.68
N GLY A 125 -0.94 3.44 -3.22
CA GLY A 125 -1.09 4.86 -2.93
C GLY A 125 -2.49 5.41 -3.28
N ILE A 126 -3.08 4.98 -4.40
CA ILE A 126 -4.45 5.36 -4.79
C ILE A 126 -5.49 4.75 -3.84
N VAL A 127 -5.33 3.49 -3.42
CA VAL A 127 -6.22 2.82 -2.45
C VAL A 127 -6.21 3.55 -1.12
N LEU A 128 -5.02 3.83 -0.59
CA LEU A 128 -4.82 4.62 0.63
C LEU A 128 -5.46 6.00 0.53
N ARG A 129 -5.32 6.67 -0.62
CA ARG A 129 -5.95 7.97 -0.89
C ARG A 129 -7.49 7.90 -0.89
N GLY A 130 -8.04 6.75 -1.29
CA GLY A 130 -9.46 6.42 -1.22
C GLY A 130 -9.98 6.25 0.22
N GLY A 131 -9.09 6.03 1.19
CA GLY A 131 -9.40 5.84 2.60
C GLY A 131 -9.59 4.38 3.01
N GLY A 132 -9.06 3.43 2.22
CA GLY A 132 -8.97 2.01 2.57
C GLY A 132 -7.51 1.55 2.58
N ALA A 133 -7.30 0.27 2.81
CA ALA A 133 -6.02 -0.42 2.71
C ALA A 133 -6.20 -1.65 1.81
N SER A 134 -5.22 -1.92 0.96
CA SER A 134 -5.20 -3.06 0.05
C SER A 134 -4.78 -4.36 0.75
N GLY A 135 -3.91 -4.27 1.74
CA GLY A 135 -3.42 -5.38 2.57
C GLY A 135 -3.12 -4.97 4.02
N GLY A 136 -2.62 -5.91 4.82
CA GLY A 136 -2.22 -5.68 6.21
C GLY A 136 -0.98 -4.80 6.35
N ASP A 137 -0.07 -4.83 5.38
CA ASP A 137 1.11 -3.98 5.29
C ASP A 137 0.75 -2.48 5.26
N ASP A 138 -0.24 -2.12 4.45
CA ASP A 138 -0.82 -0.77 4.40
C ASP A 138 -1.31 -0.32 5.78
N VAL A 139 -1.93 -1.22 6.55
CA VAL A 139 -2.43 -0.90 7.89
C VAL A 139 -1.29 -0.70 8.87
N ILE A 140 -0.25 -1.53 8.81
CA ILE A 140 0.95 -1.35 9.63
C ILE A 140 1.60 -0.01 9.31
N ALA A 141 1.71 0.35 8.03
CA ALA A 141 2.28 1.63 7.61
C ALA A 141 1.47 2.83 8.10
N LEU A 142 0.14 2.78 7.98
CA LEU A 142 -0.76 3.82 8.49
C LEU A 142 -0.74 3.94 10.02
N LEU A 143 -0.72 2.81 10.74
CA LEU A 143 -0.63 2.81 12.20
C LEU A 143 0.73 3.34 12.65
N GLY A 144 1.82 2.93 12.00
CA GLY A 144 3.16 3.44 12.25
C GLY A 144 3.22 4.96 12.08
N ASN A 145 2.68 5.49 10.97
CA ASN A 145 2.59 6.94 10.75
C ASN A 145 1.69 7.66 11.77
N LYS A 146 0.68 6.99 12.33
CA LYS A 146 -0.18 7.57 13.37
C LYS A 146 0.48 7.61 14.75
N PHE A 147 1.31 6.62 15.08
CA PHE A 147 1.95 6.48 16.39
C PHE A 147 3.38 7.01 16.45
N THR A 148 4.01 7.28 15.31
CA THR A 148 5.38 7.78 15.21
C THR A 148 5.43 8.97 14.26
N PRO A 149 6.42 9.87 14.39
CA PRO A 149 6.60 10.98 13.44
C PRO A 149 7.13 10.51 12.06
N LEU A 150 7.20 9.20 11.82
CA LEU A 150 7.71 8.64 10.58
C LEU A 150 6.65 8.77 9.48
N LYS A 151 7.08 9.24 8.32
CA LYS A 151 6.27 9.20 7.09
C LYS A 151 5.93 7.76 6.72
N VAL A 152 4.79 7.58 6.05
CA VAL A 152 4.31 6.27 5.57
C VAL A 152 5.41 5.51 4.82
N GLN A 153 6.16 6.18 3.92
CA GLN A 153 7.30 5.56 3.21
C GLN A 153 8.35 4.92 4.11
N HIS A 154 8.68 5.53 5.25
CA HIS A 154 9.75 5.02 6.12
C HIS A 154 9.27 3.79 6.88
N VAL A 155 7.98 3.75 7.23
CA VAL A 155 7.39 2.57 7.87
C VAL A 155 7.39 1.40 6.90
N TYR A 156 6.97 1.60 5.63
CA TYR A 156 7.09 0.56 4.59
C TYR A 156 8.53 0.09 4.42
N MET A 157 9.48 1.02 4.25
CA MET A 157 10.88 0.64 4.05
C MET A 157 11.43 -0.15 5.24
N LEU A 158 11.04 0.19 6.47
CA LEU A 158 11.53 -0.50 7.67
C LEU A 158 10.90 -1.89 7.81
N THR A 159 9.58 -2.01 7.63
CA THR A 159 8.91 -3.32 7.66
C THR A 159 9.43 -4.24 6.57
N ASP A 160 9.61 -3.70 5.37
CA ASP A 160 10.04 -4.47 4.22
C ASP A 160 11.52 -4.83 4.31
N ALA A 161 12.38 -3.94 4.80
CA ALA A 161 13.78 -4.25 5.05
C ALA A 161 13.94 -5.37 6.07
N ILE A 162 13.20 -5.33 7.18
CA ILE A 162 13.25 -6.40 8.20
C ILE A 162 12.84 -7.74 7.58
N VAL A 163 11.75 -7.76 6.82
CA VAL A 163 11.24 -8.98 6.18
C VAL A 163 12.20 -9.50 5.12
N LEU A 164 12.70 -8.64 4.22
CA LEU A 164 13.64 -9.02 3.16
C LEU A 164 14.97 -9.52 3.73
N LEU A 165 15.45 -8.94 4.83
CA LEU A 165 16.64 -9.42 5.53
C LEU A 165 16.41 -10.81 6.13
N MET A 166 15.24 -11.09 6.69
CA MET A 166 14.90 -12.43 7.14
C MET A 166 14.76 -13.42 5.96
N SER A 167 14.33 -12.94 4.79
CA SER A 167 14.22 -13.75 3.58
C SER A 167 15.57 -14.16 2.96
N LEU A 168 16.70 -13.58 3.40
CA LEU A 168 18.07 -14.02 3.01
C LEU A 168 18.34 -15.49 3.31
N VAL A 169 17.59 -16.11 4.22
CA VAL A 169 17.74 -17.53 4.57
C VAL A 169 17.33 -18.45 3.41
N TYR A 170 16.49 -17.99 2.48
CA TYR A 170 15.95 -18.82 1.39
C TYR A 170 15.93 -18.16 0.00
N LEU A 171 16.08 -16.83 -0.12
CA LEU A 171 16.17 -16.15 -1.41
C LEU A 171 17.61 -15.84 -1.79
N ASP A 172 17.88 -15.86 -3.09
CA ASP A 172 19.16 -15.43 -3.63
C ASP A 172 19.38 -13.94 -3.40
N PHE A 173 20.63 -13.55 -3.14
CA PHE A 173 21.02 -12.14 -2.95
C PHE A 173 20.58 -11.24 -4.12
N LYS A 174 20.61 -11.78 -5.35
CA LYS A 174 20.16 -11.06 -6.55
C LYS A 174 18.67 -10.69 -6.47
N GLN A 175 17.82 -11.62 -6.06
CA GLN A 175 16.37 -11.38 -5.95
C GLN A 175 16.06 -10.35 -4.86
N ILE A 176 16.77 -10.43 -3.74
CA ILE A 176 16.60 -9.47 -2.63
C ILE A 176 17.03 -8.07 -3.05
N PHE A 177 18.18 -7.92 -3.72
CA PHE A 177 18.65 -6.62 -4.20
C PHE A 177 17.62 -5.93 -5.11
N PHE A 178 17.04 -6.69 -6.03
CA PHE A 178 15.99 -6.21 -6.94
C PHE A 178 14.67 -5.91 -6.21
N SER A 179 14.31 -6.71 -5.22
CA SER A 179 13.14 -6.47 -4.37
C SER A 179 13.29 -5.19 -3.53
N ILE A 180 14.49 -4.91 -2.99
CA ILE A 180 14.78 -3.64 -2.28
C ILE A 180 14.57 -2.44 -3.21
N ILE A 181 15.00 -2.52 -4.47
CA ILE A 181 14.77 -1.45 -5.45
C ILE A 181 13.28 -1.23 -5.67
N ALA A 182 12.51 -2.31 -5.86
CA ALA A 182 11.06 -2.22 -6.04
C ALA A 182 10.36 -1.57 -4.83
N VAL A 183 10.73 -1.98 -3.61
CA VAL A 183 10.21 -1.44 -2.34
C VAL A 183 10.55 0.04 -2.16
N CYS A 184 11.78 0.46 -2.46
CA CYS A 184 12.17 1.86 -2.37
C CYS A 184 11.33 2.74 -3.31
N ILE A 185 11.04 2.24 -4.52
CA ILE A 185 10.24 2.94 -5.51
C ILE A 185 8.76 2.97 -5.09
N SER A 186 8.21 1.83 -4.66
CA SER A 186 6.81 1.73 -4.25
C SER A 186 6.52 2.60 -3.03
N GLY A 187 7.35 2.53 -1.99
CA GLY A 187 7.20 3.32 -0.77
C GLY A 187 7.21 4.83 -1.04
N LYS A 188 8.11 5.29 -1.91
CA LYS A 188 8.17 6.71 -2.31
C LYS A 188 6.92 7.13 -3.09
N LEU A 189 6.45 6.31 -4.03
CA LEU A 189 5.24 6.60 -4.80
C LEU A 189 3.98 6.58 -3.94
N ILE A 190 3.89 5.64 -2.98
CA ILE A 190 2.82 5.59 -1.98
C ILE A 190 2.79 6.90 -1.22
N SER A 191 3.92 7.34 -0.65
CA SER A 191 4.01 8.61 0.09
C SER A 191 3.54 9.77 -0.76
N VAL A 192 4.06 9.90 -1.99
CA VAL A 192 3.70 11.01 -2.88
C VAL A 192 2.20 11.02 -3.18
N ILE A 193 1.59 9.88 -3.49
CA ILE A 193 0.17 9.82 -3.87
C ILE A 193 -0.74 9.99 -2.65
N TYR A 194 -0.35 9.44 -1.50
CA TYR A 194 -1.09 9.51 -0.25
C TYR A 194 -0.98 10.90 0.40
N GLU A 195 0.23 11.39 0.64
CA GLU A 195 0.53 12.66 1.34
C GLU A 195 0.11 13.89 0.52
N TYR A 196 0.06 13.81 -0.83
CA TYR A 196 -0.46 14.90 -1.67
C TYR A 196 -1.89 15.35 -1.28
N LYS A 197 -2.67 14.51 -0.59
CA LYS A 197 -3.99 14.89 -0.05
C LYS A 197 -3.93 15.51 1.34
N ASN A 198 -2.95 15.16 2.18
CA ASN A 198 -2.83 15.70 3.54
C ASN A 198 -2.30 17.14 3.51
N ASP A 199 -1.29 17.44 2.70
CA ASP A 199 -0.79 18.82 2.56
C ASP A 199 -1.89 19.78 2.07
N GLY A 200 -2.83 19.32 1.23
CA GLY A 200 -3.95 20.14 0.75
C GLY A 200 -5.06 20.41 1.79
N ILE A 201 -5.06 19.71 2.93
CA ILE A 201 -6.03 19.88 4.02
C ILE A 201 -5.36 20.64 5.17
N ASP A 202 -4.14 20.28 5.58
CA ASP A 202 -3.41 20.99 6.64
C ASP A 202 -3.14 22.46 6.24
N THR A 203 -2.72 22.73 5.00
CA THR A 203 -2.50 24.12 4.54
C THR A 203 -3.79 24.94 4.48
N LYS A 204 -4.98 24.32 4.42
CA LYS A 204 -6.26 25.04 4.38
C LYS A 204 -6.81 25.34 5.77
N ASP A 205 -6.56 24.46 6.75
CA ASP A 205 -6.98 24.69 8.12
C ASP A 205 -6.01 25.64 8.83
N GLU A 206 -4.70 25.57 8.57
CA GLU A 206 -3.71 26.56 9.05
C GLU A 206 -3.98 27.97 8.48
N ASN A 207 -4.26 28.09 7.17
CA ASN A 207 -4.59 29.40 6.57
C ASN A 207 -5.92 29.96 7.09
N LYS A 208 -6.88 29.11 7.46
CA LYS A 208 -8.14 29.55 8.09
C LYS A 208 -7.93 30.02 9.52
N GLU A 209 -7.11 29.33 10.31
CA GLU A 209 -6.79 29.76 11.67
C GLU A 209 -5.98 31.06 11.67
N ALA A 210 -5.03 31.22 10.74
CA ALA A 210 -4.30 32.46 10.54
C ALA A 210 -5.21 33.63 10.13
N GLU A 211 -6.13 33.44 9.19
CA GLU A 211 -7.12 34.46 8.79
C GLU A 211 -8.10 34.84 9.93
N VAL A 212 -8.45 33.89 10.79
CA VAL A 212 -9.33 34.14 11.96
C VAL A 212 -8.58 34.90 13.06
N LEU A 213 -7.30 34.61 13.27
CA LEU A 213 -6.47 35.32 14.23
C LEU A 213 -6.17 36.76 13.78
N GLU A 214 -5.91 36.99 12.49
CA GLU A 214 -5.75 38.36 11.94
C GLU A 214 -7.04 39.18 12.07
N LYS A 215 -8.21 38.60 11.75
CA LYS A 215 -9.50 39.30 11.88
C LYS A 215 -9.86 39.64 13.32
N ASN A 216 -9.51 38.79 14.28
CA ASN A 216 -9.80 39.02 15.69
C ASN A 216 -8.79 39.97 16.37
N GLY A 217 -7.53 40.01 15.90
CA GLY A 217 -6.51 40.94 16.38
C GLY A 217 -6.75 42.40 15.95
N SER A 218 -7.44 42.64 14.83
CA SER A 218 -7.78 43.98 14.34
C SER A 218 -8.96 44.65 15.05
N LEU A 219 -9.68 43.97 15.96
CA LEU A 219 -10.82 44.51 16.72
C LEU A 219 -10.45 45.01 18.13
N THR A 220 -9.16 44.96 18.50
CA THR A 220 -8.64 45.32 19.84
C THR A 220 -7.63 46.46 19.85
N VAL A 221 -7.63 47.35 18.84
CA VAL A 221 -6.83 48.60 18.85
C VAL A 221 -7.73 49.80 18.66
#